data_AF-A0A2V5LB51-F1
#
_entry.id   AF-A0A2V5LB51-F1
#
_cell.length_a   1.000
_cell.length_b   1.000
_cell.length_c   1.000
_cell.angle_alpha   90.00
_cell.angle_beta   90.00
_cell.angle_gamma   90.00
#
_symmetry.space_group_name_H-M   'P 1'
#
loop_
_entity.id
_entity.type
_entity.pdbx_description
1 polymer ?
#
loop_
_entity_poly.entity_id
_entity_poly.type
_entity_poly.pdbx_seq_one_letter_code
_entity_poly.pdbx_strand_id
1 'polypeptide(L)'
;MTSQPETVNAPPSDFASRVQGTLMGGALGDTFGYLVEFDSLEAIHAKFGPAGLVDLSQARGPVHFSDDTQMTLYTLDGLLEVLEWANDGVGADINACQWLAYLRWLKTQGIPAAGSAPEPQPRWIDRQSVLHHQRHPGNACVTGLASGHMGTVFRPVNPDSKGCGTVMRSAPYGLIPHVPTEAVYKMSSDAASLTHGHPSARQSSAAFSWLIHSLAVGGLGLRAAAESARARAVAEPGADADLLARLDAALTLSAHDGDPLSGVPLTDALGLGWVAEEAIAVALYAVLVTAPSAVSPVEHFLAAMRLAVNHDGDSDSTGSIAGNILGAFHGEAALPDAWLRMCEDPQVISRLGAQLIKLTVGD
;
A
#
# COMPACT_ATOMS: atom_id res chain seq x y z
N MET A 1 -12.34 -18.41 -29.25
CA MET A 1 -11.98 -18.31 -27.83
C MET A 1 -13.19 -17.78 -27.10
N THR A 2 -13.90 -18.65 -26.39
CA THR A 2 -15.02 -18.26 -25.53
C THR A 2 -14.43 -17.66 -24.26
N SER A 3 -14.50 -16.34 -24.11
CA SER A 3 -14.26 -15.69 -22.82
C SER A 3 -15.30 -16.21 -21.84
N GLN A 4 -14.86 -16.92 -20.80
CA GLN A 4 -15.74 -17.10 -19.65
C GLN A 4 -16.02 -15.71 -19.07
N PRO A 5 -17.27 -15.36 -18.76
CA PRO A 5 -17.55 -14.14 -18.03
C PRO A 5 -16.77 -14.22 -16.72
N GLU A 6 -15.86 -13.27 -16.46
CA GLU A 6 -15.29 -13.10 -15.13
C GLU A 6 -16.46 -12.97 -14.17
N THR A 7 -16.60 -13.97 -13.31
CA THR A 7 -17.66 -14.00 -12.32
C THR A 7 -17.32 -12.90 -11.32
N VAL A 8 -18.15 -11.87 -11.31
CA VAL A 8 -18.16 -10.85 -10.26
C VAL A 8 -18.60 -11.56 -8.98
N ASN A 9 -17.64 -12.15 -8.27
CA ASN A 9 -17.92 -12.87 -7.03
C ASN A 9 -18.36 -11.87 -5.97
N ALA A 10 -19.36 -12.24 -5.18
CA ALA A 10 -19.69 -11.50 -3.97
C ALA A 10 -18.47 -11.55 -3.03
N PRO A 11 -18.12 -10.44 -2.36
CA PRO A 11 -17.00 -10.44 -1.43
C PRO A 11 -17.25 -11.41 -0.26
N PRO A 12 -16.20 -11.88 0.43
CA PRO A 12 -16.31 -12.73 1.62
C PRO A 12 -17.19 -12.12 2.70
N SER A 13 -17.79 -12.94 3.58
CA SER A 13 -18.65 -12.43 4.66
C SER A 13 -17.91 -11.59 5.70
N ASP A 14 -16.58 -11.69 5.77
CA ASP A 14 -15.69 -10.90 6.62
C ASP A 14 -15.08 -9.68 5.90
N PHE A 15 -15.57 -9.33 4.70
CA PHE A 15 -15.01 -8.27 3.86
C PHE A 15 -14.91 -6.91 4.57
N ALA A 16 -15.89 -6.52 5.39
CA ALA A 16 -15.82 -5.30 6.18
C ALA A 16 -14.60 -5.29 7.13
N SER A 17 -14.34 -6.43 7.78
CA SER A 17 -13.16 -6.61 8.62
C SER A 17 -11.87 -6.60 7.81
N ARG A 18 -11.86 -7.14 6.58
CA ARG A 18 -10.72 -7.06 5.65
C ARG A 18 -10.43 -5.65 5.18
N VAL A 19 -11.45 -4.83 4.92
CA VAL A 19 -11.28 -3.40 4.58
C VAL A 19 -10.62 -2.66 5.75
N GLN A 20 -11.18 -2.77 6.95
CA GLN A 20 -10.62 -2.12 8.14
C GLN A 20 -9.22 -2.64 8.48
N GLY A 21 -9.05 -3.97 8.42
CA GLY A 21 -7.78 -4.66 8.60
C GLY A 21 -6.71 -4.16 7.64
N THR A 22 -7.03 -4.04 6.35
CA THR A 22 -6.06 -3.58 5.33
C THR A 22 -5.59 -2.16 5.61
N LEU A 23 -6.51 -1.23 5.85
CA LEU A 23 -6.19 0.19 6.04
C LEU A 23 -5.45 0.41 7.36
N MET A 24 -5.95 -0.15 8.47
CA MET A 24 -5.34 -0.02 9.78
C MET A 24 -4.02 -0.80 9.89
N GLY A 25 -3.96 -1.99 9.28
CA GLY A 25 -2.75 -2.81 9.23
C GLY A 25 -1.61 -2.09 8.51
N GLY A 26 -1.90 -1.43 7.37
CA GLY A 26 -0.93 -0.58 6.69
C GLY A 26 -0.47 0.58 7.55
N ALA A 27 -1.40 1.31 8.16
CA ALA A 27 -1.05 2.43 9.02
C ALA A 27 -0.22 2.04 10.25
N LEU A 28 -0.48 0.86 10.83
CA LEU A 28 0.34 0.33 11.92
C LEU A 28 1.73 -0.11 11.44
N GLY A 29 1.83 -0.70 10.24
CA GLY A 29 3.10 -1.09 9.64
C GLY A 29 3.98 0.12 9.30
N ASP A 30 3.38 1.13 8.66
CA ASP A 30 3.96 2.46 8.43
C ASP A 30 4.46 3.05 9.76
N THR A 31 3.57 3.20 10.75
CA THR A 31 3.92 3.76 12.07
C THR A 31 5.09 3.03 12.74
N PHE A 32 5.17 1.71 12.58
CA PHE A 32 6.25 0.90 13.13
C PHE A 32 7.57 1.09 12.37
N GLY A 33 7.53 1.05 11.04
CA GLY A 33 8.71 1.27 10.20
C GLY A 33 9.25 2.70 10.27
N TYR A 34 8.36 3.69 10.46
CA TYR A 34 8.73 5.10 10.54
C TYR A 34 9.63 5.43 11.74
N LEU A 35 9.65 4.57 12.76
CA LEU A 35 10.59 4.69 13.88
C LEU A 35 12.06 4.48 13.47
N VAL A 36 12.30 3.86 12.32
CA VAL A 36 13.63 3.44 11.84
C VAL A 36 13.90 3.67 10.34
N GLU A 37 12.98 4.28 9.58
CA GLU A 37 13.04 4.49 8.11
C GLU A 37 14.43 4.90 7.57
N PHE A 38 15.14 5.81 8.26
CA PHE A 38 16.45 6.31 7.82
C PHE A 38 17.65 5.76 8.61
N ASP A 39 17.42 4.80 9.50
CA ASP A 39 18.48 4.16 10.27
C ASP A 39 19.11 3.02 9.46
N SER A 40 20.44 2.91 9.53
CA SER A 40 21.08 1.64 9.18
C SER A 40 20.71 0.57 10.21
N LEU A 41 20.76 -0.71 9.83
CA LEU A 41 20.58 -1.85 10.71
C LEU A 41 21.51 -1.79 11.93
N GLU A 42 22.74 -1.29 11.75
CA GLU A 42 23.65 -1.04 12.88
C GLU A 42 23.07 0.01 13.86
N ALA A 43 22.51 1.11 13.33
CA ALA A 43 21.86 2.13 14.15
C ALA A 43 20.58 1.61 14.82
N ILE A 44 19.77 0.81 14.12
CA ILE A 44 18.60 0.12 14.68
C ILE A 44 19.03 -0.75 15.86
N HIS A 45 20.05 -1.59 15.68
CA HIS A 45 20.57 -2.43 16.76
C HIS A 45 21.16 -1.64 17.92
N ALA A 46 21.82 -0.51 17.65
CA ALA A 46 22.33 0.37 18.69
C ALA A 46 21.19 1.01 19.50
N LYS A 47 20.04 1.32 18.88
CA LYS A 47 18.88 1.94 19.52
C LYS A 47 18.01 0.94 20.31
N PHE A 48 17.80 -0.25 19.76
CA PHE A 48 16.80 -1.21 20.27
C PHE A 48 17.38 -2.54 20.75
N GLY A 49 18.69 -2.76 20.56
CA GLY A 49 19.38 -4.00 20.89
C GLY A 49 19.50 -4.96 19.71
N PRO A 50 20.14 -6.13 19.90
CA PRO A 50 20.48 -7.05 18.81
C PRO A 50 19.27 -7.70 18.12
N ALA A 51 18.08 -7.62 18.70
CA ALA A 51 16.83 -8.08 18.08
C ALA A 51 16.16 -7.01 17.21
N GLY A 52 16.75 -5.80 17.15
CA GLY A 52 16.16 -4.65 16.48
C GLY A 52 14.90 -4.13 17.17
N LEU A 53 14.10 -3.39 16.41
CA LEU A 53 12.79 -2.93 16.82
C LEU A 53 11.80 -4.11 16.81
N VAL A 54 11.26 -4.46 17.98
CA VAL A 54 10.39 -5.65 18.15
C VAL A 54 8.94 -5.32 18.50
N ASP A 55 8.68 -4.13 19.05
CA ASP A 55 7.34 -3.70 19.45
C ASP A 55 7.20 -2.17 19.47
N LEU A 56 6.02 -1.63 19.10
CA LEU A 56 5.76 -0.18 19.14
C LEU A 56 5.95 0.44 20.52
N SER A 57 5.81 -0.31 21.61
CA SER A 57 6.06 0.19 22.98
C SER A 57 7.52 0.63 23.22
N GLN A 58 8.46 0.29 22.32
CA GLN A 58 9.83 0.77 22.36
C GLN A 58 10.00 2.20 21.84
N ALA A 59 8.94 2.81 21.28
CA ALA A 59 8.96 4.21 20.89
C ALA A 59 9.23 5.12 22.10
N ARG A 60 10.10 6.12 21.91
CA ARG A 60 10.51 7.06 22.98
C ARG A 60 9.54 8.24 23.16
N GLY A 61 8.49 8.31 22.34
CA GLY A 61 7.51 9.40 22.31
C GLY A 61 6.26 8.99 21.55
N PRO A 62 5.39 9.95 21.19
CA PRO A 62 4.25 9.68 20.31
C PRO A 62 4.72 9.02 19.02
N VAL A 63 3.92 8.06 18.54
CA VAL A 63 4.15 7.40 17.26
C VAL A 63 3.25 8.05 16.21
N HIS A 64 3.73 8.09 14.97
CA HIS A 64 3.09 8.77 13.86
C HIS A 64 3.21 7.87 12.62
N PHE A 65 2.18 7.86 11.78
CA PHE A 65 2.28 7.29 10.44
C PHE A 65 2.97 8.28 9.48
N SER A 66 3.55 7.88 8.35
CA SER A 66 4.28 8.75 7.41
C SER A 66 3.39 9.27 6.28
N ASP A 67 3.99 9.73 5.17
CA ASP A 67 3.23 10.06 3.96
C ASP A 67 2.58 8.83 3.32
N ASP A 68 3.06 7.61 3.60
CA ASP A 68 2.44 6.35 3.19
C ASP A 68 0.97 6.28 3.55
N THR A 69 0.66 6.39 4.84
CA THR A 69 -0.72 6.38 5.31
C THR A 69 -1.47 7.61 4.81
N GLN A 70 -0.86 8.80 4.83
CA GLN A 70 -1.54 10.01 4.35
C GLN A 70 -2.00 9.84 2.89
N MET A 71 -1.08 9.45 2.01
CA MET A 71 -1.37 9.25 0.59
C MET A 71 -2.32 8.07 0.38
N THR A 72 -2.24 7.00 1.16
CA THR A 72 -3.22 5.89 1.14
C THR A 72 -4.63 6.38 1.43
N LEU A 73 -4.80 7.23 2.44
CA LEU A 73 -6.12 7.76 2.80
C LEU A 73 -6.65 8.73 1.73
N TYR A 74 -5.80 9.49 1.06
CA TYR A 74 -6.18 10.30 -0.11
C TYR A 74 -6.43 9.46 -1.37
N THR A 75 -5.76 8.32 -1.54
CA THR A 75 -6.13 7.31 -2.55
C THR A 75 -7.57 6.86 -2.31
N LEU A 76 -7.87 6.45 -1.07
CA LEU A 76 -9.21 6.00 -0.73
C LEU A 76 -10.25 7.12 -0.90
N ASP A 77 -9.98 8.35 -0.46
CA ASP A 77 -10.90 9.48 -0.65
C ASP A 77 -11.21 9.76 -2.14
N GLY A 78 -10.21 9.68 -3.02
CA GLY A 78 -10.42 9.79 -4.46
C GLY A 78 -11.31 8.69 -5.03
N LEU A 79 -11.17 7.45 -4.53
CA LEU A 79 -12.05 6.33 -4.90
C LEU A 79 -13.46 6.47 -4.33
N LEU A 80 -13.61 6.96 -3.10
CA LEU A 80 -14.92 7.25 -2.51
C LEU A 80 -15.67 8.29 -3.35
N GLU A 81 -14.98 9.31 -3.85
CA GLU A 81 -15.56 10.30 -4.76
C GLU A 81 -16.12 9.63 -6.02
N VAL A 82 -15.38 8.72 -6.65
CA VAL A 82 -15.85 7.94 -7.81
C VAL A 82 -17.11 7.14 -7.47
N LEU A 83 -17.10 6.44 -6.33
CA LEU A 83 -18.22 5.60 -5.88
C LEU A 83 -19.47 6.41 -5.54
N GLU A 84 -19.32 7.60 -4.94
CA GLU A 84 -20.40 8.55 -4.69
C GLU A 84 -21.09 8.94 -6.01
N TRP A 85 -20.32 9.38 -7.01
CA TRP A 85 -20.87 9.72 -8.33
C TRP A 85 -21.56 8.53 -8.99
N ALA A 86 -20.94 7.34 -8.94
CA ALA A 86 -21.51 6.13 -9.52
C ALA A 86 -22.85 5.75 -8.88
N ASN A 87 -22.96 5.86 -7.55
CA ASN A 87 -24.20 5.60 -6.81
C ASN A 87 -25.30 6.64 -7.09
N ASP A 88 -24.92 7.87 -7.46
CA ASP A 88 -25.83 8.90 -7.96
C ASP A 88 -26.21 8.71 -9.45
N GLY A 89 -25.71 7.66 -10.10
CA GLY A 89 -25.98 7.35 -11.51
C GLY A 89 -25.16 8.16 -12.51
N VAL A 90 -24.06 8.77 -12.07
CA VAL A 90 -23.18 9.62 -12.88
C VAL A 90 -21.79 8.99 -12.98
N GLY A 91 -21.26 8.85 -14.20
CA GLY A 91 -19.90 8.38 -14.40
C GLY A 91 -18.86 9.43 -13.98
N ALA A 92 -17.80 8.99 -13.31
CA ALA A 92 -16.64 9.82 -12.96
C ALA A 92 -15.36 9.26 -13.57
N ASP A 93 -14.43 10.14 -13.96
CA ASP A 93 -13.08 9.74 -14.37
C ASP A 93 -12.26 9.42 -13.10
N ILE A 94 -11.95 8.14 -12.92
CA ILE A 94 -11.23 7.62 -11.75
C ILE A 94 -9.88 8.31 -11.58
N ASN A 95 -9.13 8.48 -12.68
CA ASN A 95 -7.81 9.05 -12.61
C ASN A 95 -7.87 10.55 -12.30
N ALA A 96 -8.91 11.25 -12.77
CA ALA A 96 -9.13 12.66 -12.45
C ALA A 96 -9.50 12.85 -10.97
N CYS A 97 -10.44 12.05 -10.44
CA CYS A 97 -10.78 12.06 -9.00
C CYS A 97 -9.53 11.79 -8.15
N GLN A 98 -8.72 10.81 -8.56
CA GLN A 98 -7.48 10.49 -7.88
C GLN A 98 -6.47 11.64 -7.90
N TRP A 99 -6.29 12.28 -9.06
CA TRP A 99 -5.40 13.42 -9.20
C TRP A 99 -5.83 14.59 -8.33
N LEU A 100 -7.13 14.90 -8.31
CA LEU A 100 -7.70 15.94 -7.45
C LEU A 100 -7.49 15.63 -5.96
N ALA A 101 -7.65 14.37 -5.55
CA ALA A 101 -7.36 13.94 -4.18
C ALA A 101 -5.88 14.14 -3.81
N TYR A 102 -4.95 13.79 -4.70
CA TYR A 102 -3.53 14.03 -4.45
C TYR A 102 -3.15 15.52 -4.47
N LEU A 103 -3.82 16.37 -5.26
CA LEU A 103 -3.65 17.82 -5.18
C LEU A 103 -4.15 18.39 -3.84
N ARG A 104 -5.25 17.84 -3.29
CA ARG A 104 -5.70 18.17 -1.91
C ARG A 104 -4.62 17.80 -0.90
N TRP A 105 -4.07 16.58 -0.99
CA TRP A 105 -2.95 16.16 -0.15
C TRP A 105 -1.75 17.11 -0.27
N LEU A 106 -1.29 17.42 -1.49
CA LEU A 106 -0.14 18.31 -1.72
C LEU A 106 -0.34 19.68 -1.05
N LYS A 107 -1.56 20.23 -1.14
CA LYS A 107 -1.95 21.48 -0.47
C LYS A 107 -1.86 21.37 1.05
N THR A 108 -2.27 20.24 1.64
CA THR A 108 -2.10 20.02 3.09
C THR A 108 -0.64 19.92 3.53
N GLN A 109 0.26 19.57 2.61
CA GLN A 109 1.70 19.63 2.85
C GLN A 109 2.28 21.04 2.70
N GLY A 110 1.47 22.06 2.44
CA GLY A 110 1.94 23.45 2.25
C GLY A 110 2.77 23.64 0.98
N ILE A 111 2.70 22.71 0.03
CA ILE A 111 3.47 22.76 -1.22
C ILE A 111 2.56 23.32 -2.33
N PRO A 112 2.92 24.45 -2.97
CA PRO A 112 2.10 25.01 -4.04
C PRO A 112 2.25 24.16 -5.33
N ALA A 113 1.13 23.87 -5.98
CA ALA A 113 1.14 23.37 -7.36
C ALA A 113 1.37 24.52 -8.35
N ALA A 114 1.80 24.19 -9.57
CA ALA A 114 1.85 25.14 -10.67
C ALA A 114 0.49 25.80 -10.89
N GLY A 115 0.45 27.09 -11.24
CA GLY A 115 -0.81 27.85 -11.39
C GLY A 115 -1.76 27.35 -12.48
N SER A 116 -1.33 26.39 -13.31
CA SER A 116 -2.16 25.66 -14.27
C SER A 116 -2.91 24.46 -13.68
N ALA A 117 -2.55 24.03 -12.47
CA ALA A 117 -3.25 22.96 -11.76
C ALA A 117 -4.67 23.41 -11.37
N PRO A 118 -5.67 22.51 -11.43
CA PRO A 118 -7.00 22.83 -10.93
C PRO A 118 -6.97 23.00 -9.40
N GLU A 119 -7.87 23.82 -8.88
CA GLU A 119 -8.14 23.90 -7.45
C GLU A 119 -9.25 22.89 -7.09
N PRO A 120 -8.92 21.74 -6.46
CA PRO A 120 -9.92 20.75 -6.10
C PRO A 120 -10.90 21.29 -5.06
N GLN A 121 -12.17 20.89 -5.16
CA GLN A 121 -13.15 21.20 -4.11
C GLN A 121 -12.75 20.49 -2.80
N PRO A 122 -12.88 21.16 -1.65
CA PRO A 122 -12.48 20.58 -0.38
C PRO A 122 -13.42 19.45 0.06
N ARG A 123 -12.85 18.38 0.61
CA ARG A 123 -13.56 17.24 1.19
C ARG A 123 -13.36 17.17 2.70
N TRP A 124 -14.06 16.23 3.35
CA TRP A 124 -13.99 16.07 4.81
C TRP A 124 -12.57 15.72 5.30
N ILE A 125 -11.84 14.91 4.53
CA ILE A 125 -10.48 14.46 4.85
C ILE A 125 -9.50 15.64 4.97
N ASP A 126 -9.69 16.70 4.18
CA ASP A 126 -8.81 17.89 4.18
C ASP A 126 -8.83 18.65 5.50
N ARG A 127 -9.84 18.43 6.35
CA ARG A 127 -9.98 19.07 7.65
C ARG A 127 -9.26 18.32 8.78
N GLN A 128 -8.72 17.14 8.50
CA GLN A 128 -8.03 16.32 9.50
C GLN A 128 -6.58 16.81 9.64
N SER A 129 -6.28 17.53 10.72
CA SER A 129 -4.95 18.14 10.93
C SER A 129 -3.82 17.11 11.03
N VAL A 130 -4.13 15.88 11.44
CA VAL A 130 -3.17 14.76 11.49
C VAL A 130 -2.54 14.49 10.11
N LEU A 131 -3.23 14.82 9.02
CA LEU A 131 -2.75 14.63 7.65
C LEU A 131 -1.96 15.82 7.08
N HIS A 132 -1.77 16.89 7.86
CA HIS A 132 -1.12 18.13 7.40
C HIS A 132 0.36 18.23 7.80
N HIS A 133 0.87 17.20 8.48
CA HIS A 133 2.26 17.14 8.88
C HIS A 133 3.13 16.63 7.72
N GLN A 134 4.15 17.41 7.34
CA GLN A 134 5.16 16.97 6.38
C GLN A 134 6.01 15.85 6.99
N ARG A 135 5.88 14.64 6.46
CA ARG A 135 6.55 13.43 6.96
C ARG A 135 7.36 12.76 5.84
N HIS A 136 8.36 13.48 5.35
CA HIS A 136 9.32 13.04 4.32
C HIS A 136 8.76 12.46 3.02
N PRO A 137 7.76 13.11 2.38
CA PRO A 137 7.17 12.53 1.19
C PRO A 137 8.14 12.29 0.05
N GLY A 138 7.99 11.14 -0.60
CA GLY A 138 8.81 10.76 -1.75
C GLY A 138 8.85 11.87 -2.81
N ASN A 139 10.06 12.26 -3.25
CA ASN A 139 10.26 13.41 -4.14
C ASN A 139 9.41 13.36 -5.42
N ALA A 140 9.23 12.18 -6.01
CA ALA A 140 8.44 12.02 -7.22
C ALA A 140 6.93 12.22 -7.00
N CYS A 141 6.40 11.94 -5.80
CA CYS A 141 5.03 12.31 -5.43
C CYS A 141 4.87 13.83 -5.48
N VAL A 142 5.80 14.55 -4.85
CA VAL A 142 5.77 16.01 -4.79
C VAL A 142 5.97 16.64 -6.16
N THR A 143 7.04 16.30 -6.88
CA THR A 143 7.36 16.94 -8.17
C THR A 143 6.32 16.62 -9.24
N GLY A 144 5.74 15.42 -9.22
CA GLY A 144 4.70 15.02 -10.16
C GLY A 144 3.44 15.89 -10.01
N LEU A 145 2.96 16.03 -8.78
CA LEU A 145 1.77 16.83 -8.47
C LEU A 145 2.02 18.34 -8.60
N ALA A 146 3.17 18.81 -8.12
CA ALA A 146 3.55 20.22 -8.19
C ALA A 146 3.69 20.71 -9.64
N SER A 147 3.96 19.82 -10.60
CA SER A 147 4.01 20.16 -12.03
C SER A 147 2.69 20.71 -12.59
N GLY A 148 1.56 20.43 -11.93
CA GLY A 148 0.22 20.78 -12.40
C GLY A 148 -0.25 20.03 -13.64
N HIS A 149 0.52 19.04 -14.12
CA HIS A 149 0.10 18.15 -15.20
C HIS A 149 -0.49 16.86 -14.64
N MET A 150 -1.67 16.50 -15.12
CA MET A 150 -2.25 15.18 -14.86
C MET A 150 -1.52 14.14 -15.70
N GLY A 151 -0.59 13.41 -15.08
CA GLY A 151 0.17 12.35 -15.75
C GLY A 151 -0.74 11.20 -16.22
N THR A 152 -0.37 10.57 -17.34
CA THR A 152 -1.09 9.42 -17.91
C THR A 152 -0.11 8.33 -18.31
N VAL A 153 -0.59 7.11 -18.59
CA VAL A 153 0.31 6.03 -19.04
C VAL A 153 1.09 6.40 -20.31
N PHE A 154 0.47 7.19 -21.21
CA PHE A 154 1.07 7.65 -22.47
C PHE A 154 1.96 8.88 -22.33
N ARG A 155 1.69 9.73 -21.33
CA ARG A 155 2.46 10.94 -21.03
C ARG A 155 2.57 11.09 -19.51
N PRO A 156 3.40 10.26 -18.86
CA PRO A 156 3.52 10.31 -17.41
C PRO A 156 4.35 11.51 -16.98
N VAL A 157 4.16 11.92 -15.73
CA VAL A 157 5.13 12.80 -15.05
C VAL A 157 6.24 11.94 -14.45
N ASN A 158 7.43 12.50 -14.29
CA ASN A 158 8.61 11.79 -13.80
C ASN A 158 8.84 10.44 -14.51
N PRO A 159 9.11 10.45 -15.84
CA PRO A 159 9.13 9.25 -16.69
C PRO A 159 10.08 8.15 -16.21
N ASP A 160 11.16 8.53 -15.54
CA ASP A 160 12.20 7.61 -15.08
C ASP A 160 12.07 7.22 -13.59
N SER A 161 11.07 7.76 -12.86
CA SER A 161 10.96 7.51 -11.43
C SER A 161 10.39 6.13 -11.13
N LYS A 162 11.19 5.32 -10.39
CA LYS A 162 10.85 3.99 -9.90
C LYS A 162 10.39 3.94 -8.43
N GLY A 163 10.33 5.09 -7.74
CA GLY A 163 10.09 5.15 -6.29
C GLY A 163 8.88 4.37 -5.79
N CYS A 164 8.96 3.87 -4.56
CA CYS A 164 7.92 3.11 -3.85
C CYS A 164 6.59 3.87 -3.64
N GLY A 165 6.61 5.20 -3.81
CA GLY A 165 5.49 6.13 -3.75
C GLY A 165 4.20 5.68 -4.46
N THR A 166 4.30 4.82 -5.47
CA THR A 166 3.14 4.26 -6.17
C THR A 166 2.51 3.06 -5.49
N VAL A 167 3.30 2.21 -4.84
CA VAL A 167 2.85 0.94 -4.25
C VAL A 167 2.40 1.12 -2.80
N MET A 168 3.10 1.95 -2.03
CA MET A 168 2.78 2.21 -0.63
C MET A 168 1.36 2.74 -0.39
N ARG A 169 0.76 3.34 -1.42
CA ARG A 169 -0.58 3.95 -1.38
C ARG A 169 -1.65 3.27 -2.22
N SER A 170 -1.38 2.09 -2.79
CA SER A 170 -2.28 1.48 -3.77
C SER A 170 -3.19 0.38 -3.23
N ALA A 171 -3.03 -0.04 -1.97
CA ALA A 171 -3.94 -1.02 -1.35
C ALA A 171 -5.45 -0.69 -1.51
N PRO A 172 -5.92 0.57 -1.42
CA PRO A 172 -7.33 0.90 -1.58
C PRO A 172 -7.95 0.51 -2.92
N TYR A 173 -7.19 0.47 -4.02
CA TYR A 173 -7.72 0.02 -5.32
C TYR A 173 -8.16 -1.45 -5.26
N GLY A 174 -7.44 -2.27 -4.51
CA GLY A 174 -7.78 -3.68 -4.31
C GLY A 174 -9.02 -3.92 -3.46
N LEU A 175 -9.47 -2.92 -2.70
CA LEU A 175 -10.60 -3.03 -1.79
C LEU A 175 -11.96 -2.73 -2.44
N ILE A 176 -12.02 -2.42 -3.73
CA ILE A 176 -13.31 -2.18 -4.40
C ILE A 176 -13.91 -3.54 -4.78
N PRO A 177 -15.05 -3.97 -4.22
CA PRO A 177 -15.71 -5.19 -4.64
C PRO A 177 -16.51 -4.95 -5.91
N HIS A 178 -16.99 -6.02 -6.52
CA HIS A 178 -17.88 -5.97 -7.69
C HIS A 178 -17.30 -5.35 -8.97
N VAL A 179 -15.99 -5.07 -9.00
CA VAL A 179 -15.26 -4.69 -10.21
C VAL A 179 -14.43 -5.87 -10.72
N PRO A 180 -14.28 -6.04 -12.04
CA PRO A 180 -13.37 -7.03 -12.60
C PRO A 180 -11.92 -6.79 -12.11
N THR A 181 -11.16 -7.84 -11.81
CA THR A 181 -9.79 -7.72 -11.30
C THR A 181 -8.87 -6.99 -12.30
N GLU A 182 -9.09 -7.13 -13.60
CA GLU A 182 -8.39 -6.34 -14.62
C GLU A 182 -8.64 -4.83 -14.51
N ALA A 183 -9.84 -4.42 -14.08
CA ALA A 183 -10.14 -3.01 -13.86
C ALA A 183 -9.33 -2.47 -12.66
N VAL A 184 -9.14 -3.27 -11.61
CA VAL A 184 -8.28 -2.96 -10.45
C VAL A 184 -6.82 -2.75 -10.88
N TYR A 185 -6.29 -3.66 -11.69
CA TYR A 185 -4.93 -3.53 -12.24
C TYR A 185 -4.78 -2.21 -13.00
N LYS A 186 -5.72 -1.96 -13.91
CA LYS A 186 -5.69 -0.78 -14.77
C LYS A 186 -5.78 0.53 -13.98
N MET A 187 -6.74 0.67 -13.06
CA MET A 187 -6.92 1.90 -12.30
C MET A 187 -5.68 2.25 -11.46
N SER A 188 -5.04 1.24 -10.85
CA SER A 188 -3.84 1.43 -10.05
C SER A 188 -2.64 1.85 -10.91
N SER A 189 -2.44 1.21 -12.07
CA SER A 189 -1.37 1.55 -13.03
C SER A 189 -1.55 2.97 -13.61
N ASP A 190 -2.78 3.34 -13.97
CA ASP A 190 -3.11 4.68 -14.47
C ASP A 190 -2.83 5.73 -13.40
N ALA A 191 -3.28 5.51 -12.15
CA ALA A 191 -3.06 6.43 -11.04
C ALA A 191 -1.59 6.58 -10.64
N ALA A 192 -0.78 5.52 -10.75
CA ALA A 192 0.66 5.61 -10.54
C ALA A 192 1.31 6.65 -11.48
N SER A 193 0.83 6.73 -12.73
CA SER A 193 1.31 7.69 -13.75
C SER A 193 1.13 9.16 -13.39
N LEU A 194 0.28 9.47 -12.39
CA LEU A 194 0.09 10.83 -11.86
C LEU A 194 1.34 11.36 -11.14
N THR A 195 2.30 10.49 -10.79
CA THR A 195 3.50 10.87 -10.03
C THR A 195 4.77 10.15 -10.50
N HIS A 196 4.66 8.93 -11.02
CA HIS A 196 5.78 8.09 -11.43
C HIS A 196 5.49 7.49 -12.80
N GLY A 197 6.40 7.70 -13.75
CA GLY A 197 6.21 7.23 -15.12
C GLY A 197 6.88 5.91 -15.46
N HIS A 198 7.82 5.43 -14.63
CA HIS A 198 8.57 4.23 -14.96
C HIS A 198 7.64 2.99 -14.95
N PRO A 199 7.72 2.09 -15.95
CA PRO A 199 6.91 0.88 -16.01
C PRO A 199 6.94 0.06 -14.72
N SER A 200 8.12 -0.23 -14.16
CA SER A 200 8.28 -0.91 -12.87
C SER A 200 7.43 -0.32 -11.74
N ALA A 201 7.42 1.01 -11.55
CA ALA A 201 6.61 1.65 -10.50
C ALA A 201 5.09 1.48 -10.72
N ARG A 202 4.64 1.59 -11.98
CA ARG A 202 3.22 1.45 -12.33
C ARG A 202 2.74 0.01 -12.22
N GLN A 203 3.51 -0.93 -12.75
CA GLN A 203 3.18 -2.35 -12.71
C GLN A 203 3.27 -2.90 -11.28
N SER A 204 4.20 -2.42 -10.45
CA SER A 204 4.30 -2.82 -9.02
C SER A 204 3.05 -2.39 -8.25
N SER A 205 2.61 -1.13 -8.43
CA SER A 205 1.36 -0.62 -7.85
C SER A 205 0.16 -1.49 -8.26
N ALA A 206 0.06 -1.82 -9.55
CA ALA A 206 -1.01 -2.64 -10.08
C ALA A 206 -0.98 -4.09 -9.60
N ALA A 207 0.20 -4.71 -9.53
CA ALA A 207 0.38 -6.05 -8.97
C ALA A 207 0.03 -6.09 -7.48
N PHE A 208 0.37 -5.06 -6.72
CA PHE A 208 -0.02 -4.96 -5.32
C PHE A 208 -1.54 -4.81 -5.14
N SER A 209 -2.18 -3.92 -5.90
CA SER A 209 -3.63 -3.77 -5.90
C SER A 209 -4.36 -5.06 -6.29
N TRP A 210 -3.81 -5.81 -7.25
CA TRP A 210 -4.30 -7.15 -7.61
C TRP A 210 -4.16 -8.15 -6.46
N LEU A 211 -3.02 -8.16 -5.77
CA LEU A 211 -2.78 -8.99 -4.59
C LEU A 211 -3.81 -8.69 -3.50
N ILE A 212 -4.00 -7.41 -3.16
CA ILE A 212 -5.00 -6.99 -2.16
C ILE A 212 -6.41 -7.40 -2.59
N HIS A 213 -6.78 -7.22 -3.86
CA HIS A 213 -8.09 -7.66 -4.36
C HIS A 213 -8.29 -9.16 -4.26
N SER A 214 -7.27 -9.94 -4.65
CA SER A 214 -7.29 -11.39 -4.58
C SER A 214 -7.48 -11.91 -3.14
N LEU A 215 -6.94 -11.20 -2.15
CA LEU A 215 -7.09 -11.51 -0.73
C LEU A 215 -8.44 -11.03 -0.17
N ALA A 216 -8.72 -9.73 -0.32
CA ALA A 216 -9.82 -9.06 0.34
C ALA A 216 -11.18 -9.39 -0.28
N VAL A 217 -11.24 -9.44 -1.61
CA VAL A 217 -12.47 -9.66 -2.39
C VAL A 217 -12.51 -11.06 -2.99
N GLY A 218 -11.37 -11.57 -3.46
CA GLY A 218 -11.27 -12.90 -4.06
C GLY A 218 -11.24 -14.05 -3.05
N GLY A 219 -10.89 -13.78 -1.79
CA GLY A 219 -10.80 -14.79 -0.72
C GLY A 219 -9.69 -15.83 -0.94
N LEU A 220 -8.69 -15.54 -1.77
CA LEU A 220 -7.54 -16.43 -1.98
C LEU A 220 -6.63 -16.46 -0.74
N GLY A 221 -5.89 -17.56 -0.58
CA GLY A 221 -4.81 -17.65 0.40
C GLY A 221 -3.59 -16.82 -0.02
N LEU A 222 -2.74 -16.44 0.95
CA LEU A 222 -1.55 -15.59 0.72
C LEU A 222 -0.70 -15.97 -0.49
N ARG A 223 -0.23 -17.23 -0.55
CA ARG A 223 0.62 -17.69 -1.65
C ARG A 223 -0.12 -17.72 -2.98
N ALA A 224 -1.36 -18.19 -3.00
CA ALA A 224 -2.17 -18.23 -4.22
C ALA A 224 -2.47 -16.83 -4.77
N ALA A 225 -2.73 -15.85 -3.88
CA ALA A 225 -2.94 -14.46 -4.27
C ALA A 225 -1.66 -13.83 -4.83
N ALA A 226 -0.50 -14.11 -4.21
CA ALA A 226 0.80 -13.65 -4.68
C ALA A 226 1.18 -14.24 -6.04
N GLU A 227 0.96 -15.54 -6.23
CA GLU A 227 1.17 -16.23 -7.51
C GLU A 227 0.22 -15.71 -8.59
N SER A 228 -1.03 -15.37 -8.24
CA SER A 228 -2.00 -14.76 -9.15
C SER A 228 -1.55 -13.36 -9.61
N ALA A 229 -1.11 -12.50 -8.68
CA ALA A 229 -0.58 -11.18 -9.00
C ALA A 229 0.65 -11.26 -9.91
N ARG A 230 1.57 -12.18 -9.62
CA ARG A 230 2.76 -12.46 -10.43
C ARG A 230 2.40 -12.99 -11.82
N ALA A 231 1.46 -13.94 -11.92
CA ALA A 231 0.98 -14.46 -13.19
C ALA A 231 0.35 -13.35 -14.05
N ARG A 232 -0.38 -12.42 -13.43
CA ARG A 232 -0.93 -11.27 -14.14
C ARG A 232 0.17 -10.30 -14.61
N ALA A 233 1.16 -10.01 -13.78
CA ALA A 233 2.29 -9.17 -14.17
C ALA A 233 3.03 -9.75 -15.39
N VAL A 234 3.20 -11.08 -15.45
CA VAL A 234 3.78 -11.78 -16.62
C VAL A 234 2.94 -11.60 -17.89
N ALA A 235 1.61 -11.53 -17.75
CA ALA A 235 0.70 -11.37 -18.88
C ALA A 235 0.61 -9.91 -19.38
N GLU A 236 1.23 -8.94 -18.68
CA GLU A 236 1.17 -7.53 -19.07
C GLU A 236 1.94 -7.28 -20.38
N PRO A 237 1.35 -6.59 -21.36
CA PRO A 237 2.08 -6.11 -22.52
C PRO A 237 3.24 -5.19 -22.10
N GLY A 238 4.47 -5.63 -22.33
CA GLY A 238 5.64 -4.90 -21.84
C GLY A 238 5.88 -5.10 -20.34
N ALA A 239 5.64 -6.31 -19.83
CA ALA A 239 5.98 -6.72 -18.48
C ALA A 239 7.39 -6.28 -18.09
N ASP A 240 7.50 -5.59 -16.95
CA ASP A 240 8.75 -5.03 -16.44
C ASP A 240 9.60 -6.13 -15.81
N ALA A 241 10.83 -6.28 -16.31
CA ALA A 241 11.71 -7.37 -15.91
C ALA A 241 12.15 -7.28 -14.44
N ASP A 242 12.31 -6.07 -13.90
CA ASP A 242 12.73 -5.87 -12.51
C ASP A 242 11.62 -6.30 -11.55
N LEU A 243 10.36 -5.91 -11.84
CA LEU A 243 9.20 -6.38 -11.09
C LEU A 243 9.10 -7.90 -11.09
N LEU A 244 9.18 -8.53 -12.26
CA LEU A 244 9.08 -9.99 -12.35
C LEU A 244 10.19 -10.69 -11.57
N ALA A 245 11.43 -10.22 -11.69
CA ALA A 245 12.56 -10.77 -10.96
C ALA A 245 12.39 -10.64 -9.44
N ARG A 246 11.88 -9.51 -8.95
CA ARG A 246 11.64 -9.27 -7.53
C ARG A 246 10.50 -10.12 -6.96
N LEU A 247 9.39 -10.25 -7.70
CA LEU A 247 8.29 -11.15 -7.31
C LEU A 247 8.74 -12.63 -7.31
N ASP A 248 9.52 -13.03 -8.31
CA ASP A 248 10.09 -14.38 -8.38
C ASP A 248 11.02 -14.69 -7.21
N ALA A 249 11.90 -13.74 -6.88
CA ALA A 249 12.81 -13.87 -5.75
C ALA A 249 12.01 -14.00 -4.44
N ALA A 250 11.03 -13.13 -4.18
CA ALA A 250 10.22 -13.19 -2.97
C ALA A 250 9.44 -14.51 -2.84
N LEU A 251 8.79 -14.98 -3.92
CA LEU A 251 8.04 -16.23 -3.95
C LEU A 251 8.92 -17.46 -3.75
N THR A 252 10.12 -17.46 -4.34
CA THR A 252 11.09 -18.56 -4.27
C THR A 252 11.73 -18.61 -2.88
N LEU A 253 12.29 -17.48 -2.42
CA LEU A 253 12.96 -17.37 -1.12
C LEU A 253 12.03 -17.71 0.05
N SER A 254 10.75 -17.32 -0.03
CA SER A 254 9.76 -17.65 1.02
C SER A 254 9.32 -19.12 1.04
N ALA A 255 9.73 -19.93 0.05
CA ALA A 255 9.44 -21.36 0.00
C ALA A 255 10.64 -22.24 0.41
N HIS A 256 11.81 -21.63 0.65
CA HIS A 256 13.01 -22.37 1.06
C HIS A 256 12.93 -22.81 2.52
N ASP A 257 13.31 -24.06 2.77
CA ASP A 257 13.51 -24.58 4.12
C ASP A 257 14.77 -23.94 4.74
N GLY A 258 14.60 -23.24 5.87
CA GLY A 258 15.71 -22.60 6.58
C GLY A 258 15.23 -21.41 7.42
N ASP A 259 16.19 -20.75 8.08
CA ASP A 259 15.91 -19.51 8.79
C ASP A 259 15.56 -18.39 7.79
N PRO A 260 14.54 -17.56 8.07
CA PRO A 260 14.22 -16.41 7.23
C PRO A 260 15.41 -15.46 7.07
N LEU A 261 15.63 -14.97 5.85
CA LEU A 261 16.52 -13.86 5.58
C LEU A 261 16.05 -12.62 6.34
N SER A 262 16.97 -11.94 7.00
CA SER A 262 16.72 -10.72 7.76
C SER A 262 17.88 -9.74 7.56
N GLY A 263 17.67 -8.45 7.80
CA GLY A 263 18.71 -7.42 7.71
C GLY A 263 19.40 -7.39 6.33
N VAL A 264 20.73 -7.31 6.33
CA VAL A 264 21.54 -7.20 5.09
C VAL A 264 21.29 -8.35 4.09
N PRO A 265 21.29 -9.66 4.49
CA PRO A 265 20.94 -10.74 3.56
C PRO A 265 19.58 -10.59 2.88
N LEU A 266 18.58 -10.04 3.58
CA LEU A 266 17.27 -9.78 3.00
C LEU A 266 17.35 -8.69 1.94
N THR A 267 18.00 -7.57 2.25
CA THR A 267 18.13 -6.44 1.32
C THR A 267 19.04 -6.72 0.14
N ASP A 268 20.08 -7.55 0.32
CA ASP A 268 20.93 -8.02 -0.78
C ASP A 268 20.11 -8.84 -1.79
N ALA A 269 19.17 -9.65 -1.30
CA ALA A 269 18.35 -10.53 -2.12
C ALA A 269 17.18 -9.79 -2.80
N LEU A 270 16.49 -8.92 -2.07
CA LEU A 270 15.21 -8.34 -2.51
C LEU A 270 15.27 -6.83 -2.77
N GLY A 271 16.36 -6.17 -2.40
CA GLY A 271 16.50 -4.72 -2.51
C GLY A 271 16.20 -3.99 -1.20
N LEU A 272 16.40 -2.67 -1.23
CA LEU A 272 16.30 -1.81 -0.04
C LEU A 272 14.90 -1.22 0.14
N GLY A 273 13.97 -1.47 -0.78
CA GLY A 273 12.58 -1.00 -0.67
C GLY A 273 12.33 0.39 -1.25
N TRP A 274 13.37 1.19 -1.54
CA TRP A 274 13.22 2.57 -2.05
C TRP A 274 12.53 2.68 -3.42
N VAL A 275 12.53 1.59 -4.20
CA VAL A 275 11.82 1.48 -5.47
C VAL A 275 10.69 0.46 -5.37
N ALA A 276 9.62 0.67 -6.13
CA ALA A 276 8.34 0.01 -5.91
C ALA A 276 8.42 -1.52 -6.00
N GLU A 277 9.21 -2.06 -6.93
CA GLU A 277 9.37 -3.50 -7.09
C GLU A 277 10.16 -4.15 -5.94
N GLU A 278 11.03 -3.39 -5.28
CA GLU A 278 11.77 -3.86 -4.10
C GLU A 278 10.86 -3.82 -2.87
N ALA A 279 10.11 -2.73 -2.68
CA ALA A 279 9.20 -2.55 -1.55
C ALA A 279 8.19 -3.69 -1.45
N ILE A 280 7.51 -3.99 -2.57
CA ILE A 280 6.54 -5.08 -2.63
C ILE A 280 7.19 -6.44 -2.38
N ALA A 281 8.41 -6.67 -2.86
CA ALA A 281 9.10 -7.94 -2.71
C ALA A 281 9.55 -8.21 -1.28
N VAL A 282 10.12 -7.22 -0.60
CA VAL A 282 10.50 -7.31 0.82
C VAL A 282 9.26 -7.58 1.69
N ALA A 283 8.20 -6.78 1.50
CA ALA A 283 6.95 -6.96 2.23
C ALA A 283 6.30 -8.32 1.98
N LEU A 284 6.19 -8.73 0.71
CA LEU A 284 5.60 -10.01 0.33
C LEU A 284 6.41 -11.19 0.89
N TYR A 285 7.73 -11.12 0.82
CA TYR A 285 8.60 -12.12 1.43
C TYR A 285 8.37 -12.23 2.93
N ALA A 286 8.36 -11.11 3.65
CA ALA A 286 8.16 -11.08 5.09
C ALA A 286 6.84 -11.72 5.52
N VAL A 287 5.76 -11.44 4.79
CA VAL A 287 4.46 -12.08 5.02
C VAL A 287 4.51 -13.57 4.71
N LEU A 288 5.02 -13.98 3.55
CA LEU A 288 4.97 -15.38 3.15
C LEU A 288 5.86 -16.29 4.02
N VAL A 289 7.06 -15.83 4.38
CA VAL A 289 8.04 -16.65 5.11
C VAL A 289 7.67 -16.81 6.58
N THR A 290 6.92 -15.87 7.17
CA THR A 290 6.51 -15.93 8.58
C THR A 290 5.18 -16.68 8.77
N ALA A 291 4.40 -16.86 7.72
CA ALA A 291 3.09 -17.52 7.77
C ALA A 291 3.09 -18.94 8.36
N PRO A 292 4.02 -19.86 8.02
CA PRO A 292 3.96 -21.24 8.50
C PRO A 292 4.18 -21.39 10.02
N SER A 293 4.90 -20.45 10.62
CA SER A 293 5.29 -20.51 12.04
C SER A 293 4.31 -19.77 12.96
N ALA A 294 3.37 -19.00 12.41
CA ALA A 294 2.46 -18.19 13.19
C ALA A 294 1.33 -19.02 13.82
N VAL A 295 1.14 -18.92 15.13
CA VAL A 295 0.04 -19.63 15.81
C VAL A 295 -1.24 -18.79 15.95
N SER A 296 -1.19 -17.51 15.60
CA SER A 296 -2.36 -16.62 15.52
C SER A 296 -2.16 -15.52 14.46
N PRO A 297 -3.24 -14.87 13.99
CA PRO A 297 -3.14 -13.72 13.09
C PRO A 297 -2.28 -12.57 13.65
N VAL A 298 -2.40 -12.28 14.95
CA VAL A 298 -1.60 -11.23 15.63
C VAL A 298 -0.12 -11.59 15.65
N GLU A 299 0.22 -12.85 15.92
CA GLU A 299 1.62 -13.27 15.89
C GLU A 299 2.20 -13.24 14.47
N HIS A 300 1.41 -13.63 13.47
CA HIS A 300 1.81 -13.49 12.07
C HIS A 300 2.11 -12.02 11.74
N PHE A 301 1.21 -11.11 12.15
CA PHE A 301 1.38 -9.68 11.95
C PHE A 301 2.69 -9.18 12.55
N LEU A 302 2.91 -9.43 13.85
CA LEU A 302 4.12 -8.98 14.54
C LEU A 302 5.39 -9.59 13.96
N ALA A 303 5.37 -10.87 13.57
CA ALA A 303 6.52 -11.55 12.96
C ALA A 303 6.88 -10.92 11.61
N ALA A 304 5.89 -10.71 10.73
CA ALA A 304 6.11 -10.08 9.43
C ALA A 304 6.58 -8.63 9.58
N MET A 305 6.00 -7.84 10.50
CA MET A 305 6.42 -6.46 10.75
C MET A 305 7.88 -6.38 11.15
N ARG A 306 8.33 -7.24 12.08
CA ARG A 306 9.73 -7.28 12.51
C ARG A 306 10.69 -7.58 11.36
N LEU A 307 10.32 -8.47 10.45
CA LEU A 307 11.17 -8.81 9.31
C LEU A 307 11.16 -7.72 8.24
N ALA A 308 9.99 -7.12 7.98
CA ALA A 308 9.83 -6.06 7.00
C ALA A 308 10.50 -4.74 7.43
N VAL A 309 10.69 -4.49 8.73
CA VAL A 309 11.18 -3.18 9.23
C VAL A 309 12.65 -3.19 9.66
N ASN A 310 13.20 -4.32 10.10
CA ASN A 310 14.58 -4.35 10.61
C ASN A 310 15.60 -4.61 9.49
N HIS A 311 15.81 -3.60 8.64
CA HIS A 311 16.81 -3.62 7.56
C HIS A 311 17.34 -2.22 7.23
N ASP A 312 18.36 -2.11 6.36
CA ASP A 312 19.06 -0.86 6.01
C ASP A 312 18.32 0.05 5.00
N GLY A 313 16.99 -0.07 4.93
CA GLY A 313 16.21 0.42 3.79
C GLY A 313 14.90 1.09 4.20
N ASP A 314 14.02 1.24 3.23
CA ASP A 314 12.73 1.92 3.28
C ASP A 314 11.73 1.16 4.18
N SER A 315 11.89 1.33 5.49
CA SER A 315 11.30 0.46 6.50
C SER A 315 9.82 0.74 6.75
N ASP A 316 9.37 2.00 6.64
CA ASP A 316 7.95 2.36 6.75
C ASP A 316 7.17 1.85 5.55
N SER A 317 7.68 2.00 4.32
CA SER A 317 7.02 1.48 3.12
C SER A 317 6.87 -0.05 3.13
N THR A 318 7.93 -0.78 3.44
CA THR A 318 7.89 -2.24 3.50
C THR A 318 6.98 -2.73 4.63
N GLY A 319 7.01 -2.06 5.79
CA GLY A 319 6.10 -2.30 6.91
C GLY A 319 4.64 -2.05 6.53
N SER A 320 4.35 -0.91 5.90
CA SER A 320 3.02 -0.49 5.43
C SER A 320 2.42 -1.52 4.46
N ILE A 321 3.18 -1.90 3.43
CA ILE A 321 2.74 -2.88 2.43
C ILE A 321 2.49 -4.25 3.08
N ALA A 322 3.39 -4.72 3.95
CA ALA A 322 3.19 -5.99 4.67
C ALA A 322 1.95 -5.94 5.57
N GLY A 323 1.70 -4.81 6.22
CA GLY A 323 0.55 -4.57 7.08
C GLY A 323 -0.76 -4.57 6.29
N ASN A 324 -0.78 -3.95 5.10
CA ASN A 324 -1.91 -4.02 4.19
C ASN A 324 -2.21 -5.47 3.77
N ILE A 325 -1.19 -6.26 3.38
CA ILE A 325 -1.37 -7.65 2.95
C ILE A 325 -2.00 -8.48 4.06
N LEU A 326 -1.46 -8.39 5.28
CA LEU A 326 -1.95 -9.15 6.43
C LEU A 326 -3.34 -8.71 6.86
N GLY A 327 -3.62 -7.41 6.79
CA GLY A 327 -4.96 -6.87 7.00
C GLY A 327 -5.98 -7.35 5.97
N ALA A 328 -5.59 -7.43 4.70
CA ALA A 328 -6.44 -7.98 3.63
C ALA A 328 -6.70 -9.48 3.81
N PHE A 329 -5.74 -10.20 4.38
CA PHE A 329 -5.82 -11.65 4.56
C PHE A 329 -6.55 -12.09 5.85
N HIS A 330 -6.27 -11.44 6.99
CA HIS A 330 -6.82 -11.81 8.29
C HIS A 330 -7.94 -10.89 8.78
N GLY A 331 -8.12 -9.72 8.14
CA GLY A 331 -8.98 -8.66 8.66
C GLY A 331 -8.43 -8.06 9.96
N GLU A 332 -9.33 -7.49 10.76
CA GLU A 332 -8.99 -6.86 12.05
C GLU A 332 -8.39 -7.84 13.06
N ALA A 333 -8.58 -9.15 12.87
CA ALA A 333 -8.03 -10.18 13.75
C ALA A 333 -6.49 -10.20 13.80
N ALA A 334 -5.81 -9.66 12.78
CA ALA A 334 -4.35 -9.51 12.78
C ALA A 334 -3.84 -8.34 13.63
N LEU A 335 -4.69 -7.39 13.99
CA LEU A 335 -4.25 -6.11 14.54
C LEU A 335 -3.99 -6.22 16.05
N PRO A 336 -2.77 -5.96 16.55
CA PRO A 336 -2.50 -6.00 17.98
C PRO A 336 -3.21 -4.87 18.73
N ASP A 337 -4.05 -5.20 19.71
CA ASP A 337 -4.77 -4.21 20.56
C ASP A 337 -3.85 -3.15 21.18
N ALA A 338 -2.63 -3.54 21.55
CA ALA A 338 -1.64 -2.62 22.12
C ALA A 338 -1.19 -1.57 21.10
N TRP A 339 -0.99 -1.97 19.85
CA TRP A 339 -0.59 -1.09 18.76
C TRP A 339 -1.75 -0.18 18.35
N LEU A 340 -2.98 -0.69 18.31
CA LEU A 340 -4.19 0.12 18.05
C LEU A 340 -4.39 1.26 19.04
N ARG A 341 -4.07 1.05 20.32
CA ARG A 341 -4.14 2.10 21.36
C ARG A 341 -3.06 3.18 21.21
N MET A 342 -1.95 2.86 20.54
CA MET A 342 -0.86 3.78 20.28
C MET A 342 -1.00 4.49 18.93
N CYS A 343 -1.76 3.91 18.00
CA CYS A 343 -1.97 4.42 16.66
C CYS A 343 -2.39 5.89 16.68
N GLU A 344 -1.82 6.66 15.77
CA GLU A 344 -2.17 8.06 15.60
C GLU A 344 -3.52 8.18 14.88
N ASP A 345 -4.48 8.84 15.52
CA ASP A 345 -5.82 9.11 14.99
C ASP A 345 -6.47 7.94 14.22
N PRO A 346 -6.65 6.77 14.86
CA PRO A 346 -7.24 5.59 14.21
C PRO A 346 -8.67 5.85 13.72
N GLN A 347 -9.34 6.87 14.27
CA GLN A 347 -10.71 7.23 13.89
C GLN A 347 -10.80 7.75 12.46
N VAL A 348 -9.79 8.48 11.98
CA VAL A 348 -9.75 8.96 10.58
C VAL A 348 -9.67 7.79 9.61
N ILE A 349 -8.79 6.82 9.90
CA ILE A 349 -8.61 5.60 9.11
C ILE A 349 -9.89 4.77 9.12
N SER A 350 -10.43 4.48 10.31
CA SER A 350 -11.63 3.66 10.44
C SER A 350 -12.85 4.29 9.78
N ARG A 351 -12.96 5.62 9.81
CA ARG A 351 -14.06 6.34 9.16
C ARG A 351 -14.03 6.20 7.64
N LEU A 352 -12.87 6.34 7.00
CA LEU A 352 -12.75 6.14 5.55
C LEU A 352 -13.06 4.69 5.15
N GLY A 353 -12.57 3.72 5.94
CA GLY A 353 -12.94 2.32 5.75
C GLY A 353 -14.45 2.08 5.85
N ALA A 354 -15.12 2.68 6.85
CA ALA A 354 -16.56 2.58 7.01
C ALA A 354 -17.33 3.24 5.85
N GLN A 355 -16.84 4.35 5.30
CA GLN A 355 -17.43 4.97 4.11
C GLN A 355 -17.30 4.07 2.88
N LEU A 356 -16.16 3.41 2.68
CA LEU A 356 -15.97 2.45 1.60
C LEU A 356 -16.96 1.29 1.71
N ILE A 357 -17.05 0.69 2.90
CA ILE A 357 -17.99 -0.41 3.19
C ILE A 357 -19.41 0.04 2.85
N LYS A 358 -19.86 1.17 3.42
CA LYS A 358 -21.19 1.71 3.17
C LYS A 358 -21.50 1.91 1.68
N LEU A 359 -20.56 2.46 0.91
CA LEU A 359 -20.77 2.75 -0.52
C LEU A 359 -20.75 1.49 -1.41
N THR A 360 -20.15 0.40 -0.95
CA THR A 360 -19.86 -0.78 -1.79
C THR A 360 -20.69 -2.01 -1.45
N VAL A 361 -21.03 -2.22 -0.17
CA VAL A 361 -21.88 -3.34 0.27
C VAL A 361 -23.28 -2.93 0.69
N GLY A 362 -23.49 -1.63 0.95
CA GLY A 362 -24.76 -1.09 1.44
C GLY A 362 -25.01 -1.45 2.90
N ASP A 363 -25.13 -0.42 3.75
CA ASP A 363 -25.71 -0.50 5.10
C ASP A 363 -27.05 0.25 5.14
#